data_AF-A0A922JIW7-F1
#
_entry.id   AF-A0A922JIW7-F1
#
_cell.length_a   1.000
_cell.length_b   1.000
_cell.length_c   1.000
_cell.angle_alpha   90.00
_cell.angle_beta   90.00
_cell.angle_gamma   90.00
#
_symmetry.space_group_name_H-M   'P 1'
#
loop_
_entity.id
_entity.type
_entity.pdbx_description
1 polymer ?
#
loop_
_entity_poly.entity_id
_entity_poly.type
_entity_poly.pdbx_seq_one_letter_code
_entity_poly.pdbx_strand_id
1 'polypeptide(L)'
;MYFMGPNTFSEPWHLPHRPPVQIKEIVYEGAFNAFVDEINAIAAYEWWEGAIYNILSVLAYPLAWSWQHWRRRLKLQRLREFVRSEYDHACLRSCRSRALYEGIKVAATSDLMLAYVDFFLGGDEKRTDLPPRLHQRLPISLPFGGDGSYMAPFSLHSDNILTSLMSQSVPPTTWYRLVAGLNAQLRLVRRGWIRVTFRPVLRWLETHANPALRSHGIRVDLAWFQATACGYFQYGLLVHAVEEENDSAPFGNLGGAIQTEQHSRLKSTYRENASSHLREESHLNRAHRTRESLMRRKRTYGIIIDSNSLQVVEERREISYLLSFMLHNTKPVGHQDLVGLVISMLLLGDFSLVLLTLLQLYSYSLGDVFLVLFVLPLGVLLPFPAGINALFSHGPRRSAGLARVYALWNITSLINVVVAFLCGYVHYSTRSSPSRKQPNFQPWNISMDESEWWIFPAGLVLCKLLQSRLINWHVANQEIQDRSLYSNDFELFWRS
;
A
#
# COMPACT_ATOMS: atom_id res chain seq x y z
N MET A 1 -1.66 17.50 -5.37
CA MET A 1 -0.45 17.51 -4.50
C MET A 1 -0.66 16.48 -3.41
N TYR A 2 0.28 15.54 -3.21
CA TYR A 2 0.10 14.47 -2.22
C TYR A 2 0.59 14.88 -0.83
N PHE A 3 -0.05 14.32 0.20
CA PHE A 3 0.45 14.36 1.57
C PHE A 3 1.57 13.32 1.76
N MET A 4 2.51 13.66 2.64
CA MET A 4 3.57 12.78 3.13
C MET A 4 3.11 12.04 4.40
N GLY A 5 3.75 10.91 4.69
CA GLY A 5 3.52 10.11 5.90
C GLY A 5 2.40 9.05 5.78
N PRO A 6 2.48 7.93 6.53
CA PRO A 6 1.56 6.79 6.46
C PRO A 6 0.27 6.95 7.29
N ASN A 7 -0.03 8.16 7.75
CA ASN A 7 -1.21 8.49 8.56
C ASN A 7 -1.32 7.67 9.86
N THR A 8 -0.21 7.47 10.57
CA THR A 8 -0.17 6.77 11.87
C THR A 8 -0.17 7.77 13.02
N PHE A 9 -0.51 7.33 14.24
CA PHE A 9 -0.44 8.20 15.42
C PHE A 9 0.99 8.71 15.71
N SER A 10 2.01 7.99 15.26
CA SER A 10 3.42 8.41 15.31
C SER A 10 3.83 9.33 14.15
N GLU A 11 3.11 9.30 13.04
CA GLU A 11 3.46 10.02 11.81
C GLU A 11 2.18 10.37 11.02
N PRO A 12 1.54 11.51 11.35
CA PRO A 12 0.34 11.98 10.68
C PRO A 12 0.62 12.40 9.23
N TRP A 13 -0.45 12.53 8.44
CA TRP A 13 -0.38 13.21 7.14
C TRP A 13 0.16 14.64 7.31
N HIS A 14 1.10 15.04 6.44
CA HIS A 14 1.62 16.40 6.41
C HIS A 14 1.93 16.86 4.97
N LEU A 15 1.77 18.15 4.70
CA LEU A 15 2.21 18.82 3.47
C LEU A 15 3.56 19.50 3.71
N PRO A 16 4.51 19.45 2.75
CA PRO A 16 5.72 20.26 2.81
C PRO A 16 5.43 21.73 2.49
N HIS A 17 5.97 22.65 3.31
CA HIS A 17 5.80 24.11 3.14
C HIS A 17 6.25 24.67 1.78
N ARG A 18 7.17 24.00 1.08
CA ARG A 18 7.62 24.48 -0.24
C ARG A 18 6.61 24.05 -1.32
N PRO A 19 5.90 24.98 -1.98
CA PRO A 19 4.95 24.63 -3.03
C PRO A 19 5.70 23.96 -4.20
N PRO A 20 5.17 22.86 -4.77
CA PRO A 20 5.72 22.25 -5.98
C PRO A 20 5.82 23.27 -7.14
N VAL A 21 6.80 23.08 -8.03
CA VAL A 21 7.05 23.99 -9.17
C VAL A 21 5.79 24.22 -10.00
N GLN A 22 4.96 23.18 -10.15
CA GLN A 22 3.70 23.19 -10.89
C GLN A 22 2.59 24.04 -10.23
N ILE A 23 2.73 24.37 -8.94
CA ILE A 23 1.74 25.09 -8.12
C ILE A 23 2.25 26.49 -7.73
N LYS A 24 3.58 26.70 -7.70
CA LYS A 24 4.24 28.00 -7.43
C LYS A 24 3.79 29.15 -8.35
N GLU A 25 3.24 28.87 -9.54
CA GLU A 25 2.64 29.91 -10.40
C GLU A 25 1.18 30.26 -10.05
N ILE A 26 0.45 29.37 -9.39
CA ILE A 26 -0.99 29.49 -9.07
C ILE A 26 -1.18 30.13 -7.68
N VAL A 27 -0.16 30.06 -6.82
CA VAL A 27 -0.28 30.29 -5.37
C VAL A 27 0.72 31.32 -4.83
N TYR A 28 0.32 32.15 -3.87
CA TYR A 28 1.21 33.05 -3.10
C TYR A 28 1.96 32.27 -2.01
N GLU A 29 3.30 32.28 -2.05
CA GLU A 29 4.12 31.38 -1.19
C GLU A 29 3.95 31.66 0.32
N GLY A 30 3.79 32.93 0.73
CA GLY A 30 3.59 33.27 2.14
C GLY A 30 2.26 32.73 2.69
N ALA A 31 1.16 32.94 1.96
CA ALA A 31 -0.17 32.44 2.34
C ALA A 31 -0.28 30.91 2.18
N PHE A 32 0.51 30.29 1.29
CA PHE A 32 0.62 28.84 1.20
C PHE A 32 1.25 28.23 2.46
N ASN A 33 2.28 28.87 3.03
CA ASN A 33 2.92 28.38 4.26
C ASN A 33 1.90 28.32 5.41
N ALA A 34 1.15 29.41 5.64
CA ALA A 34 0.10 29.45 6.66
C ALA A 34 -0.99 28.38 6.46
N PHE A 35 -1.47 28.21 5.22
CA PHE A 35 -2.39 27.13 4.83
C PHE A 35 -1.82 25.73 5.10
N VAL A 36 -0.52 25.52 4.87
CA VAL A 36 0.17 24.26 5.18
C VAL A 36 0.30 24.06 6.69
N ASP A 37 0.61 25.10 7.46
CA ASP A 37 0.67 25.03 8.93
C ASP A 37 -0.69 24.68 9.54
N GLU A 38 -1.78 25.31 9.08
CA GLU A 38 -3.15 25.01 9.50
C GLU A 38 -3.58 23.59 9.11
N ILE A 39 -3.33 23.15 7.87
CA ILE A 39 -3.60 21.76 7.46
C ILE A 39 -2.79 20.75 8.27
N ASN A 40 -1.51 21.03 8.54
CA ASN A 40 -0.64 20.14 9.30
C ASN A 40 -1.09 20.06 10.77
N ALA A 41 -1.53 21.18 11.37
CA ALA A 41 -2.12 21.20 12.72
C ALA A 41 -3.44 20.41 12.78
N ILE A 42 -4.33 20.56 11.78
CA ILE A 42 -5.58 19.79 11.72
C ILE A 42 -5.29 18.30 11.53
N ALA A 43 -4.30 17.93 10.72
CA ALA A 43 -3.92 16.54 10.46
C ALA A 43 -3.19 15.87 11.64
N ALA A 44 -2.43 16.62 12.45
CA ALA A 44 -1.63 16.11 13.57
C ALA A 44 -2.46 15.32 14.61
N TYR A 45 -1.91 14.23 15.13
CA TYR A 45 -2.59 13.39 16.12
C TYR A 45 -2.24 13.80 17.56
N GLU A 46 -3.26 13.86 18.41
CA GLU A 46 -3.06 14.05 19.85
C GLU A 46 -2.49 12.77 20.49
N TRP A 47 -1.60 12.93 21.47
CA TRP A 47 -0.92 11.82 22.15
C TRP A 47 -1.90 10.79 22.76
N TRP A 48 -3.04 11.26 23.26
CA TRP A 48 -4.06 10.41 23.89
C TRP A 48 -4.79 9.52 22.88
N GLU A 49 -4.87 9.91 21.59
CA GLU A 49 -5.48 9.06 20.55
C GLU A 49 -4.65 7.80 20.30
N GLY A 50 -3.32 7.96 20.30
CA GLY A 50 -2.34 6.87 20.23
C GLY A 50 -2.30 6.05 21.51
N ALA A 51 -2.44 6.67 22.69
CA ALA A 51 -2.52 5.95 23.96
C ALA A 51 -3.75 5.02 24.01
N ILE A 52 -4.93 5.52 23.64
CA ILE A 52 -6.16 4.70 23.53
C ILE A 52 -5.98 3.58 22.50
N TYR A 53 -5.39 3.88 21.33
CA TYR A 53 -5.10 2.85 20.32
C TYR A 53 -4.19 1.74 20.86
N ASN A 54 -3.11 2.10 21.56
CA ASN A 54 -2.17 1.13 22.12
C ASN A 54 -2.86 0.23 23.17
N ILE A 55 -3.63 0.80 24.08
CA ILE A 55 -4.42 0.06 25.09
C ILE A 55 -5.41 -0.90 24.39
N LEU A 56 -6.19 -0.38 23.43
CA LEU A 56 -7.11 -1.22 22.65
C LEU A 56 -6.39 -2.28 21.82
N SER A 57 -5.17 -2.04 21.35
CA SER A 57 -4.43 -3.02 20.51
C SER A 57 -4.04 -4.28 21.28
N VAL A 58 -3.82 -4.14 22.59
CA VAL A 58 -3.52 -5.25 23.52
C VAL A 58 -4.81 -5.92 24.01
N LEU A 59 -5.84 -5.15 24.36
CA LEU A 59 -7.08 -5.68 24.93
C LEU A 59 -8.05 -6.25 23.88
N ALA A 60 -8.20 -5.57 22.75
CA ALA A 60 -9.20 -5.86 21.72
C ALA A 60 -8.81 -5.25 20.36
N TYR A 61 -7.90 -5.91 19.63
CA TYR A 61 -7.44 -5.50 18.29
C TYR A 61 -8.55 -5.05 17.29
N PRO A 62 -9.76 -5.68 17.21
CA PRO A 62 -10.83 -5.17 16.35
C PRO A 62 -11.27 -3.74 16.70
N LEU A 63 -11.30 -3.40 18.00
CA LEU A 63 -11.64 -2.05 18.47
C LEU A 63 -10.50 -1.07 18.20
N ALA A 64 -9.24 -1.50 18.34
CA ALA A 64 -8.08 -0.68 17.99
C ALA A 64 -8.08 -0.28 16.50
N TRP A 65 -8.29 -1.25 15.61
CA TRP A 65 -8.40 -1.00 14.17
C TRP A 65 -9.60 -0.09 13.84
N SER A 66 -10.75 -0.36 14.44
CA SER A 66 -11.97 0.43 14.23
C SER A 66 -11.83 1.86 14.74
N TRP A 67 -11.18 2.05 15.90
CA TRP A 67 -10.80 3.35 16.47
C TRP A 67 -9.87 4.11 15.53
N GLN A 68 -8.76 3.50 15.10
CA GLN A 68 -7.81 4.10 14.16
C GLN A 68 -8.48 4.53 12.85
N HIS A 69 -9.29 3.64 12.25
CA HIS A 69 -10.00 3.95 11.01
C HIS A 69 -11.16 4.95 11.21
N TRP A 70 -11.70 5.10 12.42
CA TRP A 70 -12.63 6.18 12.77
C TRP A 70 -11.91 7.53 12.93
N ARG A 71 -10.80 7.59 13.69
CA ARG A 71 -9.99 8.80 13.87
C ARG A 71 -9.46 9.34 12.53
N ARG A 72 -8.97 8.46 11.65
CA ARG A 72 -8.58 8.80 10.26
C ARG A 72 -9.72 9.40 9.44
N ARG A 73 -10.95 8.87 9.55
CA ARG A 73 -12.13 9.43 8.86
C ARG A 73 -12.48 10.81 9.40
N LEU A 74 -12.50 10.99 10.73
CA LEU A 74 -12.78 12.27 11.36
C LEU A 74 -11.75 13.35 10.98
N LYS A 75 -10.46 12.99 10.91
CA LYS A 75 -9.40 13.89 10.42
C LYS A 75 -9.60 14.30 8.95
N LEU A 76 -9.93 13.35 8.06
CA LEU A 76 -10.25 13.65 6.65
C LEU A 76 -11.52 14.52 6.50
N GLN A 77 -12.54 14.31 7.34
CA GLN A 77 -13.75 15.12 7.35
C GLN A 77 -13.42 16.57 7.74
N ARG A 78 -12.70 16.77 8.85
CA ARG A 78 -12.23 18.10 9.27
C ARG A 78 -11.36 18.80 8.22
N LEU A 79 -10.43 18.10 7.58
CA LEU A 79 -9.63 18.66 6.47
C LEU A 79 -10.49 19.08 5.26
N ARG A 80 -11.60 18.38 5.00
CA ARG A 80 -12.56 18.73 3.93
C ARG A 80 -13.51 19.86 4.33
N GLU A 81 -13.90 19.93 5.59
CA GLU A 81 -14.73 21.00 6.16
C GLU A 81 -13.93 22.31 6.21
N PHE A 82 -12.70 22.28 6.74
CA PHE A 82 -11.77 23.40 6.74
C PHE A 82 -11.57 24.00 5.35
N VAL A 83 -11.14 23.19 4.37
CA VAL A 83 -10.87 23.65 2.99
C VAL A 83 -12.14 24.05 2.22
N ARG A 84 -13.35 23.74 2.71
CA ARG A 84 -14.62 24.08 2.03
C ARG A 84 -15.36 25.27 2.64
N SER A 85 -15.21 25.52 3.94
CA SER A 85 -16.04 26.50 4.66
C SER A 85 -15.33 27.34 5.72
N GLU A 86 -14.10 27.00 6.12
CA GLU A 86 -13.35 27.78 7.11
C GLU A 86 -12.20 28.57 6.45
N TYR A 87 -11.56 28.00 5.43
CA TYR A 87 -10.46 28.61 4.69
C TYR A 87 -10.96 29.48 3.53
N ASP A 88 -10.43 30.70 3.42
CA ASP A 88 -10.81 31.73 2.43
C ASP A 88 -10.15 31.55 1.03
N HIS A 89 -9.37 30.48 0.86
CA HIS A 89 -8.53 30.22 -0.30
C HIS A 89 -7.49 31.33 -0.62
N ALA A 90 -7.13 32.22 0.30
CA ALA A 90 -6.26 33.38 0.05
C ALA A 90 -4.88 33.05 -0.52
N CYS A 91 -4.40 31.80 -0.35
CA CYS A 91 -3.18 31.37 -1.04
C CYS A 91 -3.31 31.37 -2.58
N LEU A 92 -4.50 31.23 -3.16
CA LEU A 92 -4.72 31.25 -4.61
C LEU A 92 -4.59 32.65 -5.21
N ARG A 93 -3.99 32.76 -6.40
CA ARG A 93 -3.86 34.03 -7.12
C ARG A 93 -5.13 34.48 -7.83
N SER A 94 -5.86 33.55 -8.47
CA SER A 94 -7.15 33.88 -9.14
C SER A 94 -8.16 34.45 -8.15
N CYS A 95 -8.98 35.40 -8.61
CA CYS A 95 -10.02 36.02 -7.78
C CYS A 95 -11.29 35.16 -7.74
N ARG A 96 -11.68 34.60 -8.89
CA ARG A 96 -12.84 33.72 -9.05
C ARG A 96 -12.71 32.41 -8.28
N SER A 97 -11.52 31.79 -8.29
CA SER A 97 -11.27 30.53 -7.54
C SER A 97 -11.41 30.71 -6.03
N ARG A 98 -11.10 31.91 -5.51
CA ARG A 98 -11.35 32.32 -4.12
C ARG A 98 -12.83 32.61 -3.88
N ALA A 99 -13.43 33.50 -4.67
CA ALA A 99 -14.81 33.93 -4.52
C ALA A 99 -15.86 32.80 -4.60
N LEU A 100 -15.55 31.71 -5.32
CA LEU A 100 -16.43 30.54 -5.47
C LEU A 100 -16.17 29.40 -4.46
N TYR A 101 -15.11 29.47 -3.65
CA TYR A 101 -14.67 28.37 -2.76
C TYR A 101 -14.50 27.01 -3.46
N GLU A 102 -14.10 27.03 -4.74
CA GLU A 102 -13.92 25.83 -5.56
C GLU A 102 -12.45 25.53 -5.91
N GLY A 103 -11.53 26.47 -5.66
CA GLY A 103 -10.15 26.40 -6.13
C GLY A 103 -9.26 25.36 -5.46
N ILE A 104 -9.69 24.77 -4.33
CA ILE A 104 -8.94 23.73 -3.61
C ILE A 104 -9.92 22.64 -3.16
N LYS A 105 -9.58 21.35 -3.34
CA LYS A 105 -10.38 20.21 -2.84
C LYS A 105 -9.47 19.14 -2.22
N VAL A 106 -9.88 18.56 -1.08
CA VAL A 106 -9.11 17.52 -0.37
C VAL A 106 -9.75 16.14 -0.55
N ALA A 107 -8.94 15.16 -0.96
CA ALA A 107 -9.36 13.77 -1.12
C ALA A 107 -8.29 12.79 -0.63
N ALA A 108 -8.67 11.52 -0.53
CA ALA A 108 -7.85 10.46 0.02
C ALA A 108 -8.33 9.09 -0.47
N THR A 109 -7.41 8.14 -0.50
CA THR A 109 -7.66 6.75 -0.87
C THR A 109 -8.59 6.05 0.13
N SER A 110 -9.30 5.00 -0.30
CA SER A 110 -10.37 4.38 0.50
C SER A 110 -9.90 3.69 1.79
N ASP A 111 -8.60 3.42 1.92
CA ASP A 111 -7.91 2.88 3.09
C ASP A 111 -7.43 3.95 4.08
N LEU A 112 -7.42 5.23 3.65
CA LEU A 112 -6.96 6.40 4.37
C LEU A 112 -5.46 6.36 4.72
N MET A 113 -4.66 5.75 3.85
CA MET A 113 -3.19 5.79 3.92
C MET A 113 -2.60 6.96 3.11
N LEU A 114 -3.19 7.29 1.96
CA LEU A 114 -2.75 8.37 1.08
C LEU A 114 -3.83 9.46 0.98
N ALA A 115 -3.44 10.72 1.20
CA ALA A 115 -4.27 11.90 0.93
C ALA A 115 -3.64 12.78 -0.15
N TYR A 116 -4.46 13.62 -0.77
CA TYR A 116 -4.03 14.65 -1.71
C TYR A 116 -4.94 15.89 -1.70
N VAL A 117 -4.34 17.03 -2.07
CA VAL A 117 -5.00 18.31 -2.29
C VAL A 117 -4.92 18.64 -3.78
N ASP A 118 -6.07 18.80 -4.42
CA ASP A 118 -6.17 19.27 -5.80
C ASP A 118 -6.38 20.78 -5.84
N PHE A 119 -5.69 21.43 -6.79
CA PHE A 119 -5.74 22.87 -7.04
C PHE A 119 -6.36 23.11 -8.41
N PHE A 120 -7.46 23.85 -8.45
CA PHE A 120 -8.23 24.15 -9.66
C PHE A 120 -7.97 25.59 -10.10
N LEU A 121 -7.63 25.77 -11.38
CA LEU A 121 -7.46 27.07 -12.02
C LEU A 121 -8.82 27.78 -12.13
N GLY A 122 -8.88 29.07 -11.87
CA GLY A 122 -10.13 29.83 -11.93
C GLY A 122 -10.58 30.22 -13.34
N GLY A 123 -9.66 30.21 -14.30
CA GLY A 123 -9.85 30.74 -15.65
C GLY A 123 -9.63 32.25 -15.76
N ASP A 124 -9.38 32.94 -14.64
CA ASP A 124 -8.93 34.34 -14.63
C ASP A 124 -7.46 34.46 -15.05
N GLU A 125 -6.70 33.37 -14.95
CA GLU A 125 -5.31 33.26 -15.33
C GLU A 125 -5.17 33.42 -16.85
N LYS A 126 -5.01 34.67 -17.32
CA LYS A 126 -4.85 35.04 -18.75
C LYS A 126 -3.54 34.53 -19.37
N ARG A 127 -3.37 33.21 -19.46
CA ARG A 127 -2.26 32.51 -20.11
C ARG A 127 -2.81 31.35 -20.94
N THR A 128 -2.46 31.31 -22.22
CA THR A 128 -2.80 30.23 -23.17
C THR A 128 -2.23 28.87 -22.81
N ASP A 129 -1.24 28.86 -21.93
CA ASP A 129 -0.37 27.71 -21.66
C ASP A 129 -0.80 26.93 -20.40
N LEU A 130 -1.90 27.38 -19.77
CA LEU A 130 -2.52 26.81 -18.59
C LEU A 130 -3.94 26.32 -18.95
N PRO A 131 -4.33 25.07 -18.60
CA PRO A 131 -3.52 24.04 -17.96
C PRO A 131 -2.46 23.44 -18.90
N PRO A 132 -1.21 23.19 -18.45
CA PRO A 132 -0.19 22.56 -19.28
C PRO A 132 -0.61 21.14 -19.70
N ARG A 133 -0.27 20.76 -20.94
CA ARG A 133 -0.52 19.44 -21.55
C ARG A 133 0.24 18.35 -20.80
N LEU A 134 -0.21 17.10 -20.87
CA LEU A 134 0.42 15.95 -20.21
C LEU A 134 1.94 15.92 -20.39
N HIS A 135 2.44 16.00 -21.64
CA HIS A 135 3.87 15.99 -21.94
C HIS A 135 4.67 17.12 -21.24
N GLN A 136 4.08 18.29 -21.01
CA GLN A 136 4.71 19.41 -20.29
C GLN A 136 4.74 19.20 -18.76
N ARG A 137 3.95 18.26 -18.23
CA ARG A 137 3.93 17.89 -16.81
C ARG A 137 4.89 16.73 -16.48
N LEU A 138 5.41 16.02 -17.48
CA LEU A 138 6.26 14.85 -17.27
C LEU A 138 7.66 15.28 -16.75
N PRO A 139 8.23 14.58 -15.75
CA PRO A 139 7.72 13.35 -15.16
C PRO A 139 6.67 13.59 -14.05
N ILE A 140 5.69 12.68 -13.96
CA ILE A 140 4.63 12.70 -12.95
C ILE A 140 4.84 11.53 -11.97
N SER A 141 4.90 11.87 -10.68
CA SER A 141 4.88 10.90 -9.57
C SER A 141 3.45 10.51 -9.21
N LEU A 142 3.12 9.22 -9.31
CA LEU A 142 1.84 8.64 -8.88
C LEU A 142 2.08 7.68 -7.70
N PRO A 143 2.02 8.15 -6.43
CA PRO A 143 2.17 7.30 -5.25
C PRO A 143 1.02 6.30 -5.12
N PHE A 144 1.30 5.14 -4.55
CA PHE A 144 0.30 4.16 -4.18
C PHE A 144 -0.38 4.54 -2.85
N GLY A 145 -1.67 4.20 -2.73
CA GLY A 145 -2.29 3.93 -1.44
C GLY A 145 -1.83 2.55 -0.91
N GLY A 146 -2.12 2.28 0.36
CA GLY A 146 -1.63 1.10 1.07
C GLY A 146 -0.18 1.20 1.57
N ASP A 147 0.17 0.33 2.51
CA ASP A 147 1.54 0.09 2.99
C ASP A 147 2.04 -1.33 2.65
N GLY A 148 1.27 -2.08 1.86
CA GLY A 148 1.54 -3.49 1.58
C GLY A 148 1.21 -4.41 2.77
N SER A 149 0.54 -3.92 3.81
CA SER A 149 -0.01 -4.78 4.85
C SER A 149 -1.18 -5.60 4.31
N TYR A 150 -1.53 -6.66 5.06
CA TYR A 150 -2.70 -7.47 4.77
C TYR A 150 -4.02 -6.67 4.82
N MET A 151 -4.07 -5.57 5.57
CA MET A 151 -5.23 -4.67 5.71
C MET A 151 -5.30 -3.60 4.61
N ALA A 152 -4.15 -3.13 4.13
CA ALA A 152 -4.02 -2.06 3.16
C ALA A 152 -2.95 -2.45 2.11
N PRO A 153 -3.28 -3.40 1.21
CA PRO A 153 -2.39 -3.76 0.10
C PRO A 153 -2.14 -2.55 -0.79
N PHE A 154 -0.97 -2.52 -1.45
CA PHE A 154 -0.64 -1.43 -2.35
C PHE A 154 -1.66 -1.31 -3.49
N SER A 155 -2.06 -0.08 -3.82
CA SER A 155 -2.97 0.19 -4.93
C SER A 155 -2.72 1.57 -5.54
N LEU A 156 -2.71 1.63 -6.87
CA LEU A 156 -2.81 2.88 -7.62
C LEU A 156 -4.27 3.33 -7.67
N HIS A 157 -4.54 4.52 -7.14
CA HIS A 157 -5.84 5.17 -7.22
C HIS A 157 -5.90 6.01 -8.51
N SER A 158 -6.91 5.77 -9.35
CA SER A 158 -7.14 6.53 -10.58
C SER A 158 -8.52 7.15 -10.59
N ASP A 159 -8.60 8.38 -10.11
CA ASP A 159 -9.79 9.22 -10.19
C ASP A 159 -10.04 9.72 -11.63
N ASN A 160 -11.26 10.20 -11.88
CA ASN A 160 -11.65 10.80 -13.16
C ASN A 160 -10.69 11.92 -13.60
N ILE A 161 -10.09 12.66 -12.66
CA ILE A 161 -9.10 13.71 -12.93
C ILE A 161 -7.81 13.10 -13.50
N LEU A 162 -7.30 12.01 -12.91
CA LEU A 162 -6.10 11.34 -13.40
C LEU A 162 -6.36 10.65 -14.75
N THR A 163 -7.49 9.96 -14.91
CA THR A 163 -7.84 9.34 -16.19
C THR A 163 -8.01 10.38 -17.30
N SER A 164 -8.65 11.53 -17.01
CA SER A 164 -8.79 12.65 -17.96
C SER A 164 -7.46 13.34 -18.31
N LEU A 165 -6.49 13.31 -17.38
CA LEU A 165 -5.14 13.77 -17.66
C LEU A 165 -4.37 12.77 -18.55
N MET A 166 -4.47 11.47 -18.28
CA MET A 166 -3.83 10.41 -19.07
C MET A 166 -4.47 10.23 -20.47
N SER A 167 -5.76 10.55 -20.62
CA SER A 167 -6.47 10.49 -21.91
C SER A 167 -6.01 11.52 -22.94
N GLN A 168 -5.04 12.37 -22.61
CA GLN A 168 -4.33 13.22 -23.56
C GLN A 168 -3.31 12.46 -24.42
N SER A 169 -2.94 11.23 -24.03
CA SER A 169 -1.99 10.37 -24.78
C SER A 169 -2.39 8.89 -24.83
N VAL A 170 -3.07 8.35 -23.81
CA VAL A 170 -3.43 6.92 -23.72
C VAL A 170 -4.95 6.76 -23.61
N PRO A 171 -5.61 5.90 -24.42
CA PRO A 171 -7.06 5.73 -24.36
C PRO A 171 -7.57 5.38 -22.94
N PRO A 172 -8.71 5.94 -22.48
CA PRO A 172 -9.23 5.69 -21.15
C PRO A 172 -9.42 4.20 -20.81
N THR A 173 -9.85 3.40 -21.79
CA THR A 173 -9.98 1.93 -21.66
C THR A 173 -8.63 1.29 -21.36
N THR A 174 -7.60 1.57 -22.16
CA THR A 174 -6.22 1.12 -21.96
C THR A 174 -5.66 1.57 -20.61
N TRP A 175 -5.94 2.81 -20.18
CA TRP A 175 -5.52 3.29 -18.87
C TRP A 175 -6.22 2.57 -17.71
N TYR A 176 -7.55 2.47 -17.72
CA TYR A 176 -8.29 1.70 -16.70
C TYR A 176 -7.84 0.24 -16.65
N ARG A 177 -7.57 -0.36 -17.81
CA ARG A 177 -7.08 -1.74 -17.95
C ARG A 177 -5.70 -1.91 -17.32
N LEU A 178 -4.78 -0.98 -17.57
CA LEU A 178 -3.46 -0.93 -16.96
C LEU A 178 -3.54 -0.78 -15.44
N VAL A 179 -4.37 0.15 -14.94
CA VAL A 179 -4.57 0.37 -13.50
C VAL A 179 -5.16 -0.89 -12.83
N ALA A 180 -6.12 -1.56 -13.46
CA ALA A 180 -6.69 -2.81 -12.96
C ALA A 180 -5.66 -3.95 -12.91
N GLY A 181 -4.87 -4.13 -13.97
CA GLY A 181 -3.80 -5.14 -14.03
C GLY A 181 -2.71 -4.88 -13.01
N LEU A 182 -2.27 -3.63 -12.88
CA LEU A 182 -1.29 -3.24 -11.89
C LEU A 182 -1.81 -3.49 -10.46
N ASN A 183 -3.04 -3.09 -10.16
CA ASN A 183 -3.64 -3.31 -8.84
C ASN A 183 -3.79 -4.82 -8.52
N ALA A 184 -4.04 -5.66 -9.52
CA ALA A 184 -4.02 -7.12 -9.35
C ALA A 184 -2.61 -7.64 -8.97
N GLN A 185 -1.53 -7.11 -9.55
CA GLN A 185 -0.16 -7.49 -9.15
C GLN A 185 0.27 -6.87 -7.80
N LEU A 186 -0.03 -5.58 -7.57
CA LEU A 186 0.28 -4.88 -6.31
C LEU A 186 -0.39 -5.51 -5.10
N ARG A 187 -1.60 -6.07 -5.28
CA ARG A 187 -2.31 -6.84 -4.25
C ARG A 187 -1.51 -8.05 -3.73
N LEU A 188 -0.56 -8.58 -4.49
CA LEU A 188 0.31 -9.70 -4.08
C LEU A 188 1.59 -9.24 -3.36
N VAL A 189 1.86 -7.93 -3.30
CA VAL A 189 3.01 -7.34 -2.60
C VAL A 189 2.78 -7.34 -1.10
N ARG A 190 3.82 -7.67 -0.34
CA ARG A 190 3.74 -7.85 1.11
C ARG A 190 4.81 -7.02 1.83
N ARG A 191 4.37 -6.22 2.81
CA ARG A 191 5.25 -5.63 3.83
C ARG A 191 6.06 -6.73 4.53
N GLY A 192 7.34 -6.50 4.74
CA GLY A 192 8.35 -7.46 5.20
C GLY A 192 9.03 -8.27 4.09
N TRP A 193 8.41 -8.39 2.91
CA TRP A 193 8.93 -9.17 1.77
C TRP A 193 8.96 -8.33 0.48
N ILE A 194 9.04 -7.01 0.59
CA ILE A 194 8.93 -6.08 -0.54
C ILE A 194 10.03 -6.36 -1.58
N ARG A 195 11.25 -6.68 -1.10
CA ARG A 195 12.42 -7.08 -1.92
C ARG A 195 12.23 -8.31 -2.83
N VAL A 196 11.24 -9.15 -2.54
CA VAL A 196 10.90 -10.33 -3.34
C VAL A 196 9.62 -10.07 -4.14
N THR A 197 8.62 -9.48 -3.49
CA THR A 197 7.26 -9.37 -4.05
C THR A 197 7.07 -8.22 -5.05
N PHE A 198 7.94 -7.22 -5.12
CA PHE A 198 7.97 -6.28 -6.26
C PHE A 198 8.64 -6.85 -7.53
N ARG A 199 9.43 -7.93 -7.47
CA ARG A 199 10.10 -8.50 -8.67
C ARG A 199 9.11 -9.06 -9.72
N PRO A 200 7.94 -9.61 -9.35
CA PRO A 200 6.85 -9.86 -10.29
C PRO A 200 6.23 -8.58 -10.87
N VAL A 201 6.07 -7.52 -10.06
CA VAL A 201 5.48 -6.24 -10.50
C VAL A 201 6.38 -5.54 -11.53
N LEU A 202 7.70 -5.49 -11.31
CA LEU A 202 8.66 -4.96 -12.29
C LEU A 202 8.57 -5.72 -13.62
N ARG A 203 8.66 -7.05 -13.59
CA ARG A 203 8.56 -7.87 -14.81
C ARG A 203 7.22 -7.72 -15.52
N TRP A 204 6.12 -7.52 -14.80
CA TRP A 204 4.82 -7.22 -15.42
C TRP A 204 4.78 -5.81 -16.03
N LEU A 205 5.38 -4.80 -15.39
CA LEU A 205 5.54 -3.46 -15.97
C LEU A 205 6.38 -3.50 -17.25
N GLU A 206 7.47 -4.27 -17.27
CA GLU A 206 8.36 -4.45 -18.42
C GLU A 206 7.70 -5.22 -19.59
N THR A 207 6.93 -6.27 -19.30
CA THR A 207 6.37 -7.17 -20.33
C THR A 207 4.95 -6.84 -20.79
N HIS A 208 4.13 -6.21 -19.95
CA HIS A 208 2.72 -5.93 -20.26
C HIS A 208 2.41 -4.43 -20.35
N ALA A 209 2.84 -3.63 -19.36
CA ALA A 209 2.48 -2.22 -19.31
C ALA A 209 3.30 -1.35 -20.28
N ASN A 210 4.62 -1.38 -20.18
CA ASN A 210 5.50 -0.51 -20.96
C ASN A 210 5.46 -0.74 -22.48
N PRO A 211 5.29 -1.97 -23.03
CA PRO A 211 5.15 -2.14 -24.47
C PRO A 211 3.89 -1.45 -25.02
N ALA A 212 2.77 -1.52 -24.28
CA ALA A 212 1.52 -0.86 -24.64
C ALA A 212 1.53 0.67 -24.41
N LEU A 213 2.38 1.17 -23.51
CA LEU A 213 2.56 2.62 -23.29
C LEU A 213 3.60 3.25 -24.23
N ARG A 214 4.63 2.51 -24.66
CA ARG A 214 5.66 2.99 -25.59
C ARG A 214 5.06 3.44 -26.93
N SER A 215 4.04 2.75 -27.45
CA SER A 215 3.28 3.17 -28.64
C SER A 215 2.52 4.49 -28.49
N HIS A 216 2.31 4.95 -27.25
CA HIS A 216 1.70 6.22 -26.90
C HIS A 216 2.73 7.27 -26.41
N GLY A 217 4.03 7.02 -26.61
CA GLY A 217 5.12 7.92 -26.24
C GLY A 217 5.38 8.05 -24.72
N ILE A 218 4.84 7.13 -23.91
CA ILE A 218 4.93 7.16 -22.44
C ILE A 218 5.65 5.92 -21.93
N ARG A 219 6.44 6.10 -20.86
CA ARG A 219 7.05 5.02 -20.08
C ARG A 219 6.69 5.18 -18.60
N VAL A 220 6.55 4.05 -17.91
CA VAL A 220 6.16 3.95 -16.50
C VAL A 220 7.09 2.97 -15.81
N ASP A 221 7.95 3.49 -14.93
CA ASP A 221 8.79 2.66 -14.06
C ASP A 221 8.29 2.75 -12.61
N LEU A 222 8.55 1.71 -11.83
CA LEU A 222 8.32 1.70 -10.37
C LEU A 222 9.32 2.64 -9.70
N ALA A 223 8.89 3.39 -8.68
CA ALA A 223 9.72 4.33 -7.94
C ALA A 223 9.40 4.34 -6.44
N TRP A 224 10.34 4.86 -5.64
CA TRP A 224 10.04 5.35 -4.30
C TRP A 224 10.28 6.86 -4.20
N PHE A 225 9.37 7.52 -3.49
CA PHE A 225 9.39 8.95 -3.18
C PHE A 225 9.92 9.17 -1.77
N GLN A 226 10.29 10.42 -1.48
CA GLN A 226 11.10 10.84 -0.33
C GLN A 226 10.80 10.09 0.98
N ALA A 227 11.84 9.51 1.57
CA ALA A 227 11.75 8.93 2.91
C ALA A 227 11.43 10.01 3.95
N THR A 228 10.44 9.76 4.79
CA THR A 228 10.08 10.67 5.89
C THR A 228 10.97 10.44 7.12
N ALA A 229 10.87 11.32 8.13
CA ALA A 229 11.75 11.29 9.31
C ALA A 229 11.72 9.96 10.10
N CYS A 230 10.63 9.21 10.05
CA CYS A 230 10.51 7.91 10.71
C CYS A 230 11.13 6.74 9.91
N GLY A 231 11.52 6.98 8.65
CA GLY A 231 12.03 5.97 7.72
C GLY A 231 10.94 5.28 6.88
N TYR A 232 9.76 5.87 6.73
CA TYR A 232 8.72 5.36 5.83
C TYR A 232 9.04 5.74 4.37
N PHE A 233 8.99 4.77 3.48
CA PHE A 233 9.19 4.93 2.04
C PHE A 233 7.84 4.90 1.31
N GLN A 234 7.51 5.96 0.57
CA GLN A 234 6.27 6.01 -0.21
C GLN A 234 6.52 5.46 -1.63
N TYR A 235 6.00 4.27 -1.93
CA TYR A 235 6.13 3.65 -3.25
C TYR A 235 5.11 4.18 -4.26
N GLY A 236 5.42 4.05 -5.55
CA GLY A 236 4.47 4.33 -6.64
C GLY A 236 5.11 4.24 -8.02
N LEU A 237 4.56 4.99 -8.98
CA LEU A 237 5.02 5.03 -10.36
C LEU A 237 5.62 6.38 -10.75
N LEU A 238 6.65 6.36 -11.58
CA LEU A 238 7.18 7.53 -12.25
C LEU A 238 6.82 7.50 -13.75
N VAL A 239 5.75 8.20 -14.10
CA VAL A 239 5.32 8.38 -15.50
C VAL A 239 6.24 9.40 -16.15
N HIS A 240 6.85 9.06 -17.28
CA HIS A 240 7.72 9.95 -18.05
C HIS A 240 7.54 9.76 -19.55
N ALA A 241 8.02 10.71 -20.35
CA ALA A 241 8.03 10.57 -21.80
C ALA A 241 9.06 9.54 -22.22
N VAL A 242 8.81 8.82 -23.32
CA VAL A 242 9.87 8.14 -24.05
C VAL A 242 10.71 9.22 -24.73
N GLU A 243 11.79 9.65 -24.08
CA GLU A 243 12.91 10.32 -24.76
C GLU A 243 13.50 9.27 -25.73
N GLU A 244 13.64 9.61 -27.03
CA GLU A 244 14.11 8.64 -28.05
C GLU A 244 15.46 8.04 -27.65
N GLU A 245 15.53 6.71 -27.64
CA GLU A 245 16.67 5.94 -27.08
C GLU A 245 17.92 6.05 -27.98
N ASN A 246 18.61 7.20 -27.90
CA ASN A 246 20.01 7.36 -28.33
C ASN A 246 20.92 6.54 -27.39
N ASP A 247 20.98 5.24 -27.64
CA ASP A 247 21.96 4.25 -27.15
C ASP A 247 22.52 4.48 -25.74
N SER A 248 21.69 4.26 -24.72
CA SER A 248 22.19 3.94 -23.37
C SER A 248 22.54 2.45 -23.28
N ALA A 249 23.66 2.08 -23.93
CA ALA A 249 24.19 0.71 -23.89
C ALA A 249 24.34 0.19 -22.44
N PRO A 250 24.00 -1.08 -22.17
CA PRO A 250 24.01 -1.61 -20.81
C PRO A 250 25.42 -1.63 -20.22
N PHE A 251 25.53 -1.26 -18.94
CA PHE A 251 26.80 -1.12 -18.22
C PHE A 251 27.43 -2.49 -17.93
N GLY A 252 28.19 -3.02 -18.90
CA GLY A 252 28.81 -4.34 -18.84
C GLY A 252 30.19 -4.35 -18.16
N ASN A 253 30.25 -4.99 -16.99
CA ASN A 253 31.43 -5.61 -16.35
C ASN A 253 32.81 -4.91 -16.46
N LEU A 254 33.26 -4.32 -15.34
CA LEU A 254 34.68 -4.11 -15.08
C LEU A 254 35.35 -5.48 -14.78
N GLY A 255 35.91 -6.12 -15.81
CA GLY A 255 36.72 -7.34 -15.68
C GLY A 255 38.03 -7.17 -16.45
N GLY A 256 39.15 -7.04 -15.73
CA GLY A 256 40.45 -6.79 -16.34
C GLY A 256 41.15 -8.06 -16.84
N ALA A 257 41.66 -8.02 -18.07
CA ALA A 257 42.62 -8.98 -18.61
C ALA A 257 43.61 -8.27 -19.54
N ILE A 258 44.89 -8.65 -19.49
CA ILE A 258 45.98 -8.03 -20.26
C ILE A 258 46.42 -8.98 -21.39
N GLN A 259 46.41 -8.49 -22.63
CA GLN A 259 47.31 -8.87 -23.73
C GLN A 259 47.18 -7.82 -24.85
N THR A 260 48.19 -7.02 -25.19
CA THR A 260 49.49 -7.30 -25.84
C THR A 260 49.45 -6.96 -27.35
N GLU A 261 50.48 -6.24 -27.78
CA GLU A 261 50.86 -5.70 -29.11
C GLU A 261 50.54 -6.64 -30.32
N GLN A 262 50.33 -6.18 -31.57
CA GLN A 262 51.35 -5.56 -32.44
C GLN A 262 50.84 -4.84 -33.73
N HIS A 263 51.44 -3.67 -34.00
CA HIS A 263 51.86 -3.07 -35.29
C HIS A 263 51.29 -3.46 -36.68
N SER A 264 50.72 -2.45 -37.39
CA SER A 264 51.16 -2.00 -38.74
C SER A 264 50.53 -0.62 -39.08
N ARG A 265 51.28 0.49 -39.24
CA ARG A 265 51.80 1.07 -40.52
C ARG A 265 50.71 1.20 -41.61
N LEU A 266 50.44 2.38 -42.20
CA LEU A 266 51.37 3.32 -42.86
C LEU A 266 50.95 4.82 -42.77
N LYS A 267 51.84 5.74 -43.18
CA LYS A 267 51.66 7.22 -43.32
C LYS A 267 50.74 7.56 -44.52
N SER A 268 50.29 8.79 -44.82
CA SER A 268 50.58 10.19 -44.37
C SER A 268 49.28 11.05 -44.51
N THR A 269 49.15 12.39 -44.39
CA THR A 269 50.05 13.60 -44.40
C THR A 269 49.45 14.71 -43.49
N TYR A 270 50.23 15.74 -43.17
CA TYR A 270 49.80 16.97 -42.47
C TYR A 270 48.63 17.73 -43.15
N ARG A 271 47.70 18.25 -42.33
CA ARG A 271 47.33 19.68 -42.31
C ARG A 271 46.80 20.08 -40.92
N GLU A 272 46.97 21.34 -40.54
CA GLU A 272 46.64 21.83 -39.20
C GLU A 272 45.13 21.98 -38.95
N ASN A 273 44.72 21.93 -37.67
CA ASN A 273 43.95 23.00 -37.03
C ASN A 273 43.80 22.76 -35.51
N ALA A 274 44.01 23.80 -34.71
CA ALA A 274 43.88 23.72 -33.26
C ALA A 274 42.40 23.80 -32.82
N SER A 275 41.82 22.68 -32.41
CA SER A 275 40.41 22.64 -31.94
C SER A 275 40.05 21.52 -30.95
N SER A 276 41.00 20.70 -30.50
CA SER A 276 40.71 19.53 -29.63
C SER A 276 40.29 19.92 -28.20
N HIS A 277 41.12 20.70 -27.49
CA HIS A 277 40.93 20.95 -26.05
C HIS A 277 39.60 21.63 -25.69
N LEU A 278 39.11 22.58 -26.50
CA LEU A 278 37.82 23.24 -26.26
C LEU A 278 36.61 22.30 -26.44
N ARG A 279 36.78 21.15 -27.11
CA ARG A 279 35.70 20.18 -27.35
C ARG A 279 35.57 19.16 -26.21
N GLU A 280 36.66 18.77 -25.57
CA GLU A 280 36.60 17.82 -24.45
C GLU A 280 36.07 18.49 -23.18
N GLU A 281 36.50 19.71 -22.85
CA GLU A 281 35.95 20.46 -21.71
C GLU A 281 34.46 20.74 -21.85
N SER A 282 33.98 21.06 -23.05
CA SER A 282 32.56 21.31 -23.29
C SER A 282 31.72 20.04 -23.22
N HIS A 283 32.25 18.88 -23.64
CA HIS A 283 31.60 17.58 -23.46
C HIS A 283 31.59 17.12 -21.98
N LEU A 284 32.70 17.29 -21.25
CA LEU A 284 32.77 17.01 -19.80
C LEU A 284 31.80 17.88 -19.00
N ASN A 285 31.79 19.20 -19.25
CA ASN A 285 30.85 20.12 -18.59
C ASN A 285 29.38 19.80 -18.95
N ARG A 286 29.09 19.36 -20.18
CA ARG A 286 27.75 18.91 -20.58
C ARG A 286 27.35 17.63 -19.84
N ALA A 287 28.24 16.64 -19.77
CA ALA A 287 28.01 15.40 -19.03
C ALA A 287 27.82 15.65 -17.53
N HIS A 288 28.61 16.56 -16.92
CA HIS A 288 28.44 16.93 -15.52
C HIS A 288 27.11 17.64 -15.27
N ARG A 289 26.75 18.65 -16.07
CA ARG A 289 25.44 19.34 -15.98
C ARG A 289 24.26 18.40 -16.20
N THR A 290 24.37 17.44 -17.13
CA THR A 290 23.33 16.42 -17.34
C THR A 290 23.27 15.42 -16.19
N ARG A 291 24.40 15.01 -15.60
CA ARG A 291 24.41 14.11 -14.42
C ARG A 291 23.85 14.81 -13.18
N GLU A 292 24.19 16.09 -12.97
CA GLU A 292 23.65 16.92 -11.89
C GLU A 292 22.16 17.21 -12.11
N SER A 293 21.71 17.50 -13.33
CA SER A 293 20.28 17.66 -13.62
C SER A 293 19.53 16.35 -13.42
N LEU A 294 20.10 15.19 -13.79
CA LEU A 294 19.53 13.87 -13.48
C LEU A 294 19.47 13.60 -11.98
N MET A 295 20.51 13.92 -11.20
CA MET A 295 20.49 13.79 -9.74
C MET A 295 19.47 14.72 -9.10
N ARG A 296 19.27 15.93 -9.65
CA ARG A 296 18.24 16.88 -9.22
C ARG A 296 16.84 16.36 -9.57
N ARG A 297 16.64 15.81 -10.78
CA ARG A 297 15.40 15.13 -11.23
C ARG A 297 15.10 13.94 -10.28
N LYS A 298 16.08 13.08 -9.97
CA LYS A 298 15.97 11.98 -9.00
C LYS A 298 15.67 12.43 -7.56
N ARG A 299 16.20 13.58 -7.11
CA ARG A 299 15.88 14.13 -5.78
C ARG A 299 14.47 14.76 -5.72
N THR A 300 13.98 15.34 -6.80
CA THR A 300 12.66 16.02 -6.83
C THR A 300 11.50 15.09 -7.17
N TYR A 301 11.73 14.03 -7.96
CA TYR A 301 10.66 13.15 -8.48
C TYR A 301 10.79 11.69 -8.02
N GLY A 302 11.65 11.41 -7.04
CA GLY A 302 11.87 10.05 -6.51
C GLY A 302 12.91 9.23 -7.27
N ILE A 303 13.25 8.08 -6.70
CA ILE A 303 14.28 7.18 -7.21
C ILE A 303 13.61 5.96 -7.85
N ILE A 304 13.91 5.75 -9.13
CA ILE A 304 13.45 4.59 -9.91
C ILE A 304 14.01 3.29 -9.30
N ILE A 305 13.13 2.32 -9.09
CA ILE A 305 13.43 1.00 -8.57
C ILE A 305 13.66 0.05 -9.75
N ASP A 306 14.92 -0.08 -10.15
CA ASP A 306 15.39 -1.21 -10.95
C ASP A 306 15.60 -2.46 -10.06
N SER A 307 15.62 -3.65 -10.68
CA SER A 307 15.90 -4.94 -10.04
C SER A 307 17.21 -4.97 -9.23
N ASN A 308 18.21 -4.14 -9.58
CA ASN A 308 19.43 -3.98 -8.80
C ASN A 308 19.21 -3.05 -7.59
N SER A 309 18.63 -1.86 -7.80
CA SER A 309 18.26 -0.91 -6.73
C SER A 309 17.37 -1.55 -5.65
N LEU A 310 16.50 -2.47 -6.05
CA LEU A 310 15.56 -3.20 -5.20
C LEU A 310 16.26 -4.06 -4.13
N GLN A 311 17.55 -4.38 -4.29
CA GLN A 311 18.36 -5.05 -3.26
C GLN A 311 18.83 -4.09 -2.14
N VAL A 312 18.88 -2.79 -2.42
CA VAL A 312 19.39 -1.73 -1.52
C VAL A 312 18.28 -1.18 -0.60
N VAL A 313 17.01 -1.41 -0.93
CA VAL A 313 15.83 -0.96 -0.15
C VAL A 313 15.84 -1.60 1.24
N GLU A 314 16.30 -0.88 2.26
CA GLU A 314 16.30 -1.37 3.65
C GLU A 314 14.86 -1.46 4.18
N GLU A 315 14.50 -2.62 4.71
CA GLU A 315 13.17 -2.88 5.26
C GLU A 315 13.33 -3.33 6.72
N ARG A 316 12.69 -2.61 7.66
CA ARG A 316 12.75 -2.94 9.09
C ARG A 316 12.09 -4.30 9.33
N ARG A 317 12.84 -5.23 9.90
CA ARG A 317 12.36 -6.59 10.26
C ARG A 317 11.50 -6.54 11.53
N GLU A 318 10.30 -5.99 11.39
CA GLU A 318 9.27 -5.94 12.42
C GLU A 318 8.55 -7.29 12.56
N ILE A 319 7.73 -7.44 13.61
CA ILE A 319 6.85 -8.60 13.85
C ILE A 319 5.90 -8.86 12.66
N SER A 320 5.58 -7.81 11.89
CA SER A 320 4.83 -7.90 10.63
C SER A 320 5.45 -8.88 9.61
N TYR A 321 6.77 -9.13 9.66
CA TYR A 321 7.43 -10.13 8.82
C TYR A 321 6.89 -11.55 9.05
N LEU A 322 6.73 -11.97 10.31
CA LEU A 322 6.18 -13.29 10.66
C LEU A 322 4.70 -13.39 10.29
N LEU A 323 3.93 -12.32 10.56
CA LEU A 323 2.52 -12.25 10.18
C LEU A 323 2.31 -12.35 8.66
N SER A 324 3.18 -11.73 7.85
CA SER A 324 3.12 -11.74 6.38
C SER A 324 3.35 -13.12 5.72
N PHE A 325 3.88 -14.09 6.48
CA PHE A 325 4.03 -15.48 6.04
C PHE A 325 2.70 -16.24 6.14
N MET A 326 1.97 -16.04 7.23
CA MET A 326 0.67 -16.67 7.46
C MET A 326 -0.44 -15.94 6.68
N LEU A 327 -0.55 -14.63 6.91
CA LEU A 327 -1.60 -13.73 6.42
C LEU A 327 -1.09 -12.90 5.23
N HIS A 328 -1.57 -13.21 4.03
CA HIS A 328 -1.27 -12.46 2.82
C HIS A 328 -2.35 -12.65 1.76
N ASN A 329 -2.40 -11.70 0.83
CA ASN A 329 -3.36 -11.69 -0.26
C ASN A 329 -2.89 -12.57 -1.43
N THR A 330 -3.80 -13.40 -1.94
CA THR A 330 -3.54 -14.46 -2.94
C THR A 330 -4.24 -14.18 -4.27
N LYS A 331 -3.76 -14.79 -5.38
CA LYS A 331 -4.50 -14.77 -6.66
C LYS A 331 -5.91 -15.41 -6.53
N PRO A 332 -6.89 -15.01 -7.36
CA PRO A 332 -8.19 -15.67 -7.47
C PRO A 332 -8.03 -17.09 -8.02
N VAL A 333 -8.97 -17.97 -7.66
CA VAL A 333 -8.99 -19.40 -8.01
C VAL A 333 -10.21 -19.74 -8.90
N GLY A 334 -11.12 -18.80 -9.12
CA GLY A 334 -12.13 -18.90 -10.17
C GLY A 334 -13.30 -19.87 -9.90
N HIS A 335 -13.41 -20.36 -8.67
CA HIS A 335 -14.50 -21.25 -8.21
C HIS A 335 -15.27 -20.53 -7.09
N GLN A 336 -15.89 -19.39 -7.43
CA GLN A 336 -16.43 -18.44 -6.44
C GLN A 336 -17.47 -19.10 -5.52
N ASP A 337 -18.43 -19.82 -6.08
CA ASP A 337 -19.57 -20.35 -5.34
C ASP A 337 -19.18 -21.55 -4.45
N LEU A 338 -18.32 -22.44 -4.98
CA LEU A 338 -17.76 -23.56 -4.22
C LEU A 338 -16.91 -23.08 -3.03
N VAL A 339 -16.01 -22.12 -3.26
CA VAL A 339 -15.17 -21.55 -2.19
C VAL A 339 -16.01 -20.75 -1.20
N GLY A 340 -17.06 -20.05 -1.67
CA GLY A 340 -18.05 -19.38 -0.81
C GLY A 340 -18.79 -20.36 0.11
N LEU A 341 -19.34 -21.45 -0.45
CA LEU A 341 -20.05 -22.49 0.31
C LEU A 341 -19.15 -23.14 1.37
N VAL A 342 -17.91 -23.48 1.02
CA VAL A 342 -16.92 -24.04 1.96
C VAL A 342 -16.63 -23.05 3.09
N ILE A 343 -16.54 -21.75 2.81
CA ILE A 343 -16.37 -20.71 3.84
C ILE A 343 -17.62 -20.57 4.72
N SER A 344 -18.82 -20.63 4.15
CA SER A 344 -20.07 -20.63 4.92
C SER A 344 -20.17 -21.83 5.87
N MET A 345 -19.71 -23.01 5.45
CA MET A 345 -19.63 -24.19 6.33
C MET A 345 -18.56 -24.01 7.43
N LEU A 346 -17.38 -23.48 7.11
CA LEU A 346 -16.33 -23.20 8.12
C LEU A 346 -16.75 -22.11 9.12
N LEU A 347 -17.48 -21.08 8.67
CA LEU A 347 -18.09 -20.05 9.51
C LEU A 347 -19.12 -20.64 10.48
N LEU A 348 -19.99 -21.51 9.97
CA LEU A 348 -20.99 -22.19 10.79
C LEU A 348 -20.31 -23.10 11.82
N GLY A 349 -19.27 -23.83 11.43
CA GLY A 349 -18.44 -24.63 12.33
C GLY A 349 -17.77 -23.80 13.43
N ASP A 350 -17.10 -22.70 13.08
CA ASP A 350 -16.50 -21.76 14.05
C ASP A 350 -17.54 -21.19 15.04
N PHE A 351 -18.71 -20.80 14.54
CA PHE A 351 -19.81 -20.29 15.35
C PHE A 351 -20.37 -21.36 16.30
N SER A 352 -20.63 -22.56 15.81
CA SER A 352 -21.09 -23.69 16.62
C SER A 352 -20.07 -24.11 17.68
N LEU A 353 -18.77 -24.14 17.34
CA LEU A 353 -17.70 -24.40 18.30
C LEU A 353 -17.65 -23.34 19.39
N VAL A 354 -17.74 -22.05 19.06
CA VAL A 354 -17.71 -21.00 20.10
C VAL A 354 -18.98 -20.96 20.93
N LEU A 355 -20.16 -21.20 20.36
CA LEU A 355 -21.39 -21.39 21.12
C LEU A 355 -21.28 -22.55 22.12
N LEU A 356 -20.67 -23.66 21.71
CA LEU A 356 -20.38 -24.81 22.58
C LEU A 356 -19.39 -24.46 23.69
N THR A 357 -18.30 -23.74 23.39
CA THR A 357 -17.35 -23.29 24.43
C THR A 357 -18.00 -22.29 25.40
N LEU A 358 -18.89 -21.41 24.94
CA LEU A 358 -19.63 -20.48 25.80
C LEU A 358 -20.57 -21.23 26.75
N LEU A 359 -21.29 -22.23 26.26
CA LEU A 359 -22.15 -23.10 27.07
C LEU A 359 -21.33 -23.89 28.10
N GLN A 360 -20.15 -24.39 27.71
CA GLN A 360 -19.23 -25.12 28.57
C GLN A 360 -18.57 -24.22 29.63
N LEU A 361 -18.20 -22.98 29.29
CA LEU A 361 -17.68 -22.00 30.26
C LEU A 361 -18.77 -21.56 31.25
N TYR A 362 -20.01 -21.40 30.77
CA TYR A 362 -21.16 -21.07 31.60
C TYR A 362 -21.46 -22.13 32.66
N SER A 363 -21.20 -23.42 32.39
CA SER A 363 -21.33 -24.48 33.40
C SER A 363 -20.16 -24.56 34.39
N TYR A 364 -19.06 -23.84 34.17
CA TYR A 364 -17.95 -23.72 35.13
C TYR A 364 -18.04 -22.46 35.99
N SER A 365 -18.12 -21.27 35.39
CA SER A 365 -18.12 -19.99 36.12
C SER A 365 -18.54 -18.81 35.26
N LEU A 366 -19.40 -17.96 35.81
CA LEU A 366 -19.75 -16.66 35.21
C LEU A 366 -18.52 -15.73 35.07
N GLY A 367 -17.51 -15.87 35.95
CA GLY A 367 -16.26 -15.11 35.85
C GLY A 367 -15.39 -15.55 34.68
N ASP A 368 -15.31 -16.86 34.42
CA ASP A 368 -14.53 -17.41 33.29
C ASP A 368 -15.24 -17.15 31.95
N VAL A 369 -16.58 -17.15 31.95
CA VAL A 369 -17.37 -16.60 30.84
C VAL A 369 -16.97 -15.16 30.57
N PHE A 370 -16.94 -14.26 31.56
CA PHE A 370 -16.53 -12.87 31.32
C PHE A 370 -15.08 -12.74 30.87
N LEU A 371 -14.13 -13.50 31.43
CA LEU A 371 -12.73 -13.44 31.01
C LEU A 371 -12.57 -13.83 29.53
N VAL A 372 -13.21 -14.92 29.10
CA VAL A 372 -13.25 -15.31 27.69
C VAL A 372 -14.08 -14.32 26.85
N LEU A 373 -15.16 -13.75 27.38
CA LEU A 373 -16.02 -12.73 26.75
C LEU A 373 -15.48 -11.28 26.85
N PHE A 374 -14.23 -11.09 27.29
CA PHE A 374 -13.48 -9.84 27.08
C PHE A 374 -12.29 -10.04 26.15
N VAL A 375 -11.62 -11.21 26.20
CA VAL A 375 -10.43 -11.48 25.38
C VAL A 375 -10.75 -12.07 24.00
N LEU A 376 -11.84 -12.85 23.87
CA LEU A 376 -12.12 -13.67 22.67
C LEU A 376 -13.25 -13.20 21.71
N PRO A 377 -14.35 -12.53 22.14
CA PRO A 377 -15.64 -12.68 21.47
C PRO A 377 -15.83 -11.76 20.26
N LEU A 378 -15.17 -10.60 20.22
CA LEU A 378 -15.22 -9.72 19.06
C LEU A 378 -14.57 -10.36 17.83
N GLY A 379 -13.71 -11.37 18.03
CA GLY A 379 -13.20 -12.21 16.96
C GLY A 379 -14.20 -13.24 16.41
N VAL A 380 -15.29 -13.57 17.13
CA VAL A 380 -16.17 -14.72 16.79
C VAL A 380 -17.68 -14.43 16.80
N LEU A 381 -18.15 -13.31 17.37
CA LEU A 381 -19.53 -12.83 17.18
C LEU A 381 -19.69 -11.98 15.90
N LEU A 382 -18.62 -11.31 15.43
CA LEU A 382 -18.62 -10.54 14.18
C LEU A 382 -18.57 -11.37 12.88
N PRO A 383 -17.93 -12.56 12.81
CA PRO A 383 -17.87 -13.37 11.60
C PRO A 383 -19.22 -13.89 11.11
N PHE A 384 -20.18 -14.19 12.01
CA PHE A 384 -21.49 -14.71 11.58
C PHE A 384 -22.29 -13.66 10.77
N PRO A 385 -22.47 -12.40 11.24
CA PRO A 385 -22.98 -11.30 10.41
C PRO A 385 -22.15 -11.03 9.16
N ALA A 386 -20.81 -11.07 9.24
CA ALA A 386 -19.93 -10.81 8.08
C ALA A 386 -20.03 -11.92 7.01
N GLY A 387 -20.25 -13.16 7.43
CA GLY A 387 -20.43 -14.35 6.60
C GLY A 387 -21.80 -14.40 5.93
N ILE A 388 -22.86 -14.01 6.64
CA ILE A 388 -24.18 -13.80 6.07
C ILE A 388 -24.14 -12.66 5.04
N ASN A 389 -23.49 -11.54 5.38
CA ASN A 389 -23.27 -10.45 4.44
C ASN A 389 -22.45 -10.92 3.21
N ALA A 390 -21.48 -11.84 3.38
CA ALA A 390 -20.75 -12.46 2.27
C ALA A 390 -21.71 -13.03 1.21
N LEU A 391 -22.62 -13.90 1.66
CA LEU A 391 -23.56 -14.66 0.84
C LEU A 391 -24.53 -13.76 0.06
N PHE A 392 -24.86 -12.57 0.59
CA PHE A 392 -25.76 -11.61 -0.05
C PHE A 392 -25.02 -10.43 -0.73
N SER A 393 -23.70 -10.34 -0.62
CA SER A 393 -22.88 -9.23 -1.13
C SER A 393 -22.35 -9.43 -2.57
N HIS A 394 -23.16 -10.01 -3.46
CA HIS A 394 -22.82 -10.12 -4.87
C HIS A 394 -22.74 -8.74 -5.55
N GLY A 395 -21.55 -8.11 -5.56
CA GLY A 395 -21.32 -6.90 -6.35
C GLY A 395 -19.95 -6.22 -6.13
N PRO A 396 -19.26 -5.78 -7.20
CA PRO A 396 -17.89 -5.25 -7.10
C PRO A 396 -17.80 -3.97 -6.27
N ARG A 397 -18.86 -3.14 -6.21
CA ARG A 397 -18.88 -1.83 -5.51
C ARG A 397 -18.74 -1.91 -3.97
N ARG A 398 -18.83 -3.09 -3.34
CA ARG A 398 -18.61 -3.26 -1.88
C ARG A 398 -17.35 -4.07 -1.53
N SER A 399 -16.71 -4.69 -2.52
CA SER A 399 -15.59 -5.65 -2.37
C SER A 399 -14.47 -5.17 -1.43
N ALA A 400 -13.82 -4.04 -1.72
CA ALA A 400 -12.68 -3.53 -0.96
C ALA A 400 -13.00 -3.15 0.51
N GLY A 401 -14.28 -2.89 0.84
CA GLY A 401 -14.72 -2.70 2.22
C GLY A 401 -14.86 -4.05 2.95
N LEU A 402 -15.47 -5.03 2.29
CA LEU A 402 -15.67 -6.39 2.79
C LEU A 402 -14.33 -7.13 2.96
N ALA A 403 -13.40 -6.96 2.02
CA ALA A 403 -12.04 -7.51 2.07
C ALA A 403 -11.33 -7.20 3.40
N ARG A 404 -11.46 -5.96 3.90
CA ARG A 404 -10.89 -5.54 5.20
C ARG A 404 -11.60 -6.19 6.39
N VAL A 405 -12.89 -6.47 6.31
CA VAL A 405 -13.63 -7.21 7.36
C VAL A 405 -13.17 -8.66 7.42
N TYR A 406 -13.01 -9.35 6.27
CA TYR A 406 -12.47 -10.71 6.23
C TYR A 406 -11.01 -10.79 6.69
N ALA A 407 -10.18 -9.84 6.26
CA ALA A 407 -8.79 -9.77 6.68
C ALA A 407 -8.67 -9.45 8.19
N LEU A 408 -9.58 -8.64 8.75
CA LEU A 408 -9.63 -8.36 10.19
C LEU A 408 -10.02 -9.61 10.98
N TRP A 409 -11.05 -10.34 10.52
CA TRP A 409 -11.42 -11.63 11.09
C TRP A 409 -10.28 -12.67 11.02
N ASN A 410 -9.52 -12.73 9.92
CA ASN A 410 -8.35 -13.60 9.84
C ASN A 410 -7.24 -13.22 10.85
N ILE A 411 -7.02 -11.92 11.09
CA ILE A 411 -6.08 -11.46 12.14
C ILE A 411 -6.60 -11.83 13.53
N THR A 412 -7.88 -11.60 13.83
CA THR A 412 -8.44 -11.85 15.18
C THR A 412 -8.57 -13.35 15.48
N SER A 413 -8.92 -14.15 14.48
CA SER A 413 -8.92 -15.62 14.54
C SER A 413 -7.51 -16.17 14.85
N LEU A 414 -6.46 -15.59 14.25
CA LEU A 414 -5.07 -15.93 14.56
C LEU A 414 -4.66 -15.51 15.98
N ILE A 415 -5.02 -14.28 16.40
CA ILE A 415 -4.77 -13.78 17.78
C ILE A 415 -5.44 -14.70 18.81
N ASN A 416 -6.70 -15.10 18.57
CA ASN A 416 -7.43 -16.00 19.47
C ASN A 416 -6.73 -17.36 19.66
N VAL A 417 -6.09 -17.90 18.62
CA VAL A 417 -5.29 -19.15 18.74
C VAL A 417 -3.98 -18.93 19.50
N VAL A 418 -3.31 -17.78 19.31
CA VAL A 418 -2.11 -17.42 20.09
C VAL A 418 -2.46 -17.25 21.58
N VAL A 419 -3.59 -16.60 21.89
CA VAL A 419 -4.11 -16.48 23.26
C VAL A 419 -4.43 -17.86 23.84
N ALA A 420 -5.14 -18.72 23.10
CA ALA A 420 -5.46 -20.07 23.56
C ALA A 420 -4.20 -20.91 23.86
N PHE A 421 -3.15 -20.79 23.03
CA PHE A 421 -1.85 -21.42 23.27
C PHE A 421 -1.18 -20.89 24.56
N LEU A 422 -1.18 -19.57 24.77
CA LEU A 422 -0.64 -18.95 25.98
C LEU A 422 -1.40 -19.36 27.24
N CYS A 423 -2.74 -19.38 27.20
CA CYS A 423 -3.57 -19.85 28.31
C CYS A 423 -3.31 -21.34 28.63
N GLY A 424 -3.19 -22.19 27.61
CA GLY A 424 -2.81 -23.60 27.78
C GLY A 424 -1.44 -23.77 28.42
N TYR A 425 -0.44 -23.01 27.95
CA TYR A 425 0.91 -23.01 28.52
C TYR A 425 0.95 -22.52 29.98
N VAL A 426 0.19 -21.47 30.32
CA VAL A 426 0.08 -20.98 31.71
C VAL A 426 -0.61 -22.00 32.61
N HIS A 427 -1.67 -22.68 32.13
CA HIS A 427 -2.33 -23.75 32.90
C HIS A 427 -1.42 -24.96 33.11
N TYR A 428 -0.64 -25.35 32.09
CA TYR A 428 0.36 -26.41 32.19
C TYR A 428 1.46 -26.06 33.21
N SER A 429 2.09 -24.88 33.08
CA SER A 429 3.17 -24.45 33.99
C SER A 429 2.72 -24.24 35.44
N THR A 430 1.48 -23.81 35.67
CA THR A 430 0.91 -23.69 37.02
C THR A 430 0.47 -25.03 37.60
N ARG A 431 -0.06 -25.97 36.81
CA ARG A 431 -0.37 -27.34 37.25
C ARG A 431 0.90 -28.15 37.57
N SER A 432 2.00 -27.94 36.85
CA SER A 432 3.30 -28.57 37.14
C SER A 432 4.02 -27.97 38.37
N SER A 433 3.48 -26.94 39.01
CA SER A 433 4.04 -26.36 40.24
C SER A 433 3.47 -27.09 41.49
N PRO A 434 4.29 -27.81 42.29
CA PRO A 434 3.80 -28.81 43.25
C PRO A 434 3.16 -28.25 44.54
N SER A 435 2.85 -26.95 44.63
CA SER A 435 2.63 -26.24 45.88
C SER A 435 1.19 -25.82 46.21
N ARG A 436 0.17 -26.28 45.45
CA ARG A 436 -1.25 -26.06 45.79
C ARG A 436 -2.11 -27.32 45.68
N LYS A 437 -2.25 -28.03 46.80
CA LYS A 437 -3.31 -29.02 47.01
C LYS A 437 -4.65 -28.30 47.22
N GLN A 438 -5.55 -28.35 46.24
CA GLN A 438 -6.99 -28.14 46.43
C GLN A 438 -7.76 -29.29 45.76
N PRO A 439 -8.94 -29.68 46.30
CA PRO A 439 -9.50 -31.00 46.02
C PRO A 439 -10.42 -31.05 44.79
N ASN A 440 -10.35 -32.18 44.10
CA ASN A 440 -11.42 -32.85 43.35
C ASN A 440 -12.59 -31.98 42.84
N PHE A 441 -12.36 -31.23 41.77
CA PHE A 441 -13.30 -31.24 40.65
C PHE A 441 -12.65 -32.01 39.51
N GLN A 442 -13.37 -32.96 38.94
CA GLN A 442 -12.89 -33.86 37.89
C GLN A 442 -13.47 -33.39 36.55
N PRO A 443 -12.70 -32.69 35.69
CA PRO A 443 -13.14 -32.38 34.34
C PRO A 443 -13.26 -33.68 33.53
N TRP A 444 -13.99 -33.63 32.42
CA TRP A 444 -14.10 -34.76 31.51
C TRP A 444 -12.72 -35.30 31.08
N ASN A 445 -12.42 -36.55 31.45
CA ASN A 445 -11.20 -37.24 31.04
C ASN A 445 -11.29 -37.60 29.54
N ILE A 446 -10.88 -36.68 28.68
CA ILE A 446 -10.29 -37.07 27.39
C ILE A 446 -8.87 -37.53 27.70
N SER A 447 -8.60 -38.81 27.45
CA SER A 447 -7.32 -39.47 27.76
C SER A 447 -6.22 -39.10 26.76
N MET A 448 -5.75 -37.86 26.81
CA MET A 448 -4.46 -37.45 26.27
C MET A 448 -3.45 -37.41 27.42
N ASP A 449 -2.21 -37.82 27.18
CA ASP A 449 -1.16 -37.78 28.21
C ASP A 449 -0.87 -36.32 28.61
N GLU A 450 -0.43 -36.10 29.86
CA GLU A 450 -0.17 -34.74 30.38
C GLU A 450 0.92 -33.97 29.58
N SER A 451 1.68 -34.68 28.73
CA SER A 451 2.67 -34.13 27.81
C SER A 451 2.10 -33.59 26.48
N GLU A 452 0.82 -33.86 26.15
CA GLU A 452 0.23 -33.62 24.83
C GLU A 452 -0.57 -32.30 24.69
N TRP A 453 -0.54 -31.43 25.70
CA TRP A 453 -1.33 -30.18 25.76
C TRP A 453 -1.17 -29.26 24.53
N TRP A 454 -0.07 -29.40 23.79
CA TRP A 454 0.27 -28.62 22.59
C TRP A 454 -0.38 -29.14 21.30
N ILE A 455 -0.84 -30.40 21.25
CA ILE A 455 -1.37 -31.04 20.03
C ILE A 455 -2.65 -30.35 19.57
N PHE A 456 -3.61 -30.10 20.47
CA PHE A 456 -4.87 -29.43 20.15
C PHE A 456 -4.66 -27.98 19.68
N PRO A 457 -3.89 -27.12 20.37
CA PRO A 457 -3.49 -25.81 19.85
C PRO A 457 -2.77 -25.86 18.49
N ALA A 458 -1.86 -26.82 18.26
CA ALA A 458 -1.17 -26.97 16.98
C ALA A 458 -2.14 -27.35 15.84
N GLY A 459 -3.11 -28.24 16.11
CA GLY A 459 -4.20 -28.56 15.20
C GLY A 459 -5.08 -27.34 14.86
N LEU A 460 -5.36 -26.49 15.85
CA LEU A 460 -6.06 -25.22 15.64
C LEU A 460 -5.25 -24.24 14.78
N VAL A 461 -3.94 -24.11 14.99
CA VAL A 461 -3.07 -23.30 14.11
C VAL A 461 -3.14 -23.79 12.66
N LEU A 462 -3.03 -25.11 12.43
CA LEU A 462 -3.12 -25.70 11.10
C LEU A 462 -4.49 -25.44 10.45
N CYS A 463 -5.58 -25.60 11.21
CA CYS A 463 -6.94 -25.31 10.76
C CYS A 463 -7.11 -23.84 10.37
N LYS A 464 -6.64 -22.88 11.20
CA LYS A 464 -6.70 -21.45 10.88
C LYS A 464 -5.79 -21.04 9.72
N LEU A 465 -4.67 -21.72 9.51
CA LEU A 465 -3.86 -21.55 8.30
C LEU A 465 -4.61 -21.97 7.04
N LEU A 466 -5.31 -23.11 7.05
CA LEU A 466 -6.13 -23.54 5.90
C LEU A 466 -7.33 -22.60 5.68
N GLN A 467 -8.06 -22.26 6.75
CA GLN A 467 -9.22 -21.36 6.71
C GLN A 467 -8.85 -19.96 6.15
N SER A 468 -7.76 -19.36 6.63
CA SER A 468 -7.33 -18.04 6.16
C SER A 468 -6.96 -18.05 4.67
N ARG A 469 -6.36 -19.13 4.14
CA ARG A 469 -6.09 -19.27 2.70
C ARG A 469 -7.36 -19.41 1.87
N LEU A 470 -8.36 -20.17 2.33
CA LEU A 470 -9.67 -20.26 1.67
C LEU A 470 -10.35 -18.87 1.60
N ILE A 471 -10.37 -18.14 2.72
CA ILE A 471 -10.90 -16.78 2.79
C ILE A 471 -10.16 -15.85 1.82
N ASN A 472 -8.82 -15.92 1.75
CA ASN A 472 -8.03 -15.11 0.82
C ASN A 472 -8.31 -15.41 -0.66
N TRP A 473 -8.65 -16.65 -1.02
CA TRP A 473 -9.14 -16.99 -2.37
C TRP A 473 -10.54 -16.42 -2.64
N HIS A 474 -11.46 -16.46 -1.67
CA HIS A 474 -12.81 -15.88 -1.82
C HIS A 474 -12.77 -14.36 -1.99
N VAL A 475 -12.03 -13.66 -1.13
CA VAL A 475 -11.82 -12.21 -1.24
C VAL A 475 -11.18 -11.87 -2.59
N ALA A 476 -10.19 -12.65 -3.05
CA ALA A 476 -9.59 -12.44 -4.36
C ALA A 476 -10.58 -12.64 -5.53
N ASN A 477 -11.47 -13.63 -5.45
CA ASN A 477 -12.53 -13.84 -6.45
C ASN A 477 -13.56 -12.68 -6.44
N GLN A 478 -13.91 -12.14 -5.25
CA GLN A 478 -14.85 -11.01 -5.12
C GLN A 478 -14.27 -9.68 -5.64
N GLU A 479 -12.99 -9.42 -5.37
CA GLU A 479 -12.29 -8.19 -5.81
C GLU A 479 -11.90 -8.26 -7.29
N ILE A 480 -11.50 -9.42 -7.79
CA ILE A 480 -10.95 -9.60 -9.15
C ILE A 480 -11.77 -10.67 -9.89
N GLN A 481 -12.88 -10.20 -10.49
CA GLN A 481 -13.79 -11.03 -11.28
C GLN A 481 -13.20 -11.42 -12.63
N ASP A 482 -12.46 -10.50 -13.28
CA ASP A 482 -11.79 -10.76 -14.56
C ASP A 482 -10.42 -11.43 -14.34
N ARG A 483 -10.30 -12.65 -14.85
CA ARG A 483 -9.10 -13.49 -14.74
C ARG A 483 -8.02 -13.11 -15.74
N SER A 484 -8.37 -12.46 -16.84
CA SER A 484 -7.41 -12.06 -17.90
C SER A 484 -6.42 -11.00 -17.41
N LEU A 485 -6.72 -10.29 -16.31
CA LEU A 485 -5.79 -9.44 -15.57
C LEU A 485 -4.57 -10.18 -14.99
N TYR A 486 -4.65 -11.51 -14.85
CA TYR A 486 -3.53 -12.38 -14.45
C TYR A 486 -3.01 -13.26 -15.60
N SER A 487 -3.36 -12.95 -16.85
CA SER A 487 -2.76 -13.57 -18.03
C SER A 487 -1.25 -13.36 -18.04
N ASN A 488 -0.52 -14.33 -18.59
CA ASN A 488 0.88 -14.17 -19.00
C ASN A 488 0.98 -13.86 -20.52
N ASP A 489 -0.11 -14.05 -21.27
CA ASP A 489 -0.25 -13.63 -22.65
C ASP A 489 -0.70 -12.17 -22.71
N PHE A 490 0.11 -11.35 -23.36
CA PHE A 490 -0.09 -9.92 -23.60
C PHE A 490 -1.40 -9.66 -24.36
N GLU A 491 -1.68 -10.45 -25.39
CA GLU A 491 -2.88 -10.29 -26.22
C GLU A 491 -4.14 -10.55 -25.41
N LEU A 492 -4.20 -11.68 -24.71
CA LEU A 492 -5.33 -12.00 -23.83
C LEU A 492 -5.47 -11.02 -22.66
N PHE A 493 -4.40 -10.37 -22.20
CA PHE A 493 -4.49 -9.29 -21.21
C PHE A 493 -5.20 -8.04 -21.77
N TRP A 494 -4.99 -7.64 -23.03
CA TRP A 494 -5.53 -6.39 -23.58
C TRP A 494 -6.90 -6.50 -24.28
N ARG A 495 -7.42 -7.71 -24.53
CA ARG A 495 -8.69 -7.99 -25.24
C ARG A 495 -9.99 -7.74 -24.43
N SER A 496 -10.05 -6.71 -23.60
CA SER A 496 -11.21 -6.39 -22.73
C SER A 496 -12.06 -5.23 -23.21
#